data_AF-A0A7W0UZT2-F1
#
_entry.id   AF-A0A7W0UZT2-F1
#
_cell.length_a   1.000
_cell.length_b   1.000
_cell.length_c   1.000
_cell.angle_alpha   90.00
_cell.angle_beta   90.00
_cell.angle_gamma   90.00
#
_symmetry.space_group_name_H-M   'P 1'
#
loop_
_entity.id
_entity.type
_entity.pdbx_description
1 polymer ?
#
loop_
_entity_poly.entity_id
_entity_poly.type
_entity_poly.pdbx_seq_one_letter_code
_entity_poly.pdbx_strand_id
1 'polypeptide(L)'
;DLGREIVLEVGYLGSISRKLESLRAFNESIPGPTGTVLSRAPYPEFGRIQEVDGSAKANYNGLSAKLQKRYSQGATFVVGYTWSKSIDNGSAIRTHDGDTLFPQNSYNLAAERGLSSFHVAHRAVSSLLYELPFGSGRRFLDRGGVVGALVGGWELGSILNLQTGFPITVSTGGRDQSNTGAGFDRPNATGQEVALPRDERGPARWFNTRAFVLQPFGTHGNVGRNTLIGPGLIQWDMSLLKNFRFKEDQNIQFRFEMFNAPNHPNWGNPVASIISPNFGIISGTRGMRELQFGLKYIF
;
A
#
# COMPACT_ATOMS: atom_id res chain seq x y z
N ASP A 1 -0.60 11.80 -33.02
CA ASP A 1 0.52 10.89 -33.34
C ASP A 1 1.49 10.93 -32.17
N LEU A 2 1.76 9.80 -31.49
CA LEU A 2 2.61 9.73 -30.30
C LEU A 2 4.12 9.72 -30.64
N GLY A 3 4.47 9.82 -31.93
CA GLY A 3 5.84 9.70 -32.42
C GLY A 3 6.25 8.23 -32.59
N ARG A 4 7.24 7.97 -33.46
CA ARG A 4 7.61 6.60 -33.89
C ARG A 4 8.23 5.72 -32.79
N GLU A 5 8.54 6.27 -31.62
CA GLU A 5 9.36 5.62 -30.58
C GLU A 5 8.60 5.43 -29.25
N ILE A 6 7.35 5.89 -29.19
CA ILE A 6 6.50 5.81 -28.00
C ILE A 6 5.37 4.82 -28.27
N VAL A 7 5.18 3.91 -27.33
CA VAL A 7 4.11 2.91 -27.35
C VAL A 7 3.23 3.13 -26.13
N LEU A 8 1.92 3.20 -26.36
CA LEU A 8 0.89 3.20 -25.31
C LEU A 8 0.14 1.87 -25.36
N GLU A 9 0.12 1.16 -24.25
CA GLU A 9 -0.68 -0.04 -24.02
C GLU A 9 -1.73 0.28 -22.96
N VAL A 10 -2.99 -0.12 -23.18
CA VAL A 10 -4.08 0.01 -22.20
C VAL A 10 -4.80 -1.33 -22.13
N GLY A 11 -5.05 -1.80 -20.92
CA GLY A 11 -5.72 -3.08 -20.67
C GLY A 11 -6.69 -2.98 -19.50
N TYR A 12 -7.65 -3.90 -19.49
CA TYR A 12 -8.55 -4.09 -18.37
C TYR A 12 -8.50 -5.56 -17.94
N LEU A 13 -8.46 -5.80 -16.64
CA LEU A 13 -8.46 -7.13 -16.03
C LEU A 13 -9.59 -7.21 -15.01
N GLY A 14 -10.48 -8.18 -15.19
CA GLY A 14 -11.50 -8.56 -14.22
C GLY A 14 -11.26 -9.98 -13.73
N SER A 15 -11.42 -10.24 -12.44
CA SER A 15 -11.42 -11.59 -11.90
C SER A 15 -12.47 -11.77 -10.80
N ILE A 16 -12.99 -12.99 -10.73
CA ILE A 16 -13.92 -13.43 -9.69
C ILE A 16 -13.36 -14.70 -9.09
N SER A 17 -13.16 -14.69 -7.77
CA SER A 17 -12.70 -15.85 -7.02
C SER A 17 -13.84 -16.36 -6.13
N ARG A 18 -13.99 -17.68 -6.08
CA ARG A 18 -14.98 -18.37 -5.25
C ARG A 18 -14.28 -19.48 -4.50
N LYS A 19 -14.82 -19.86 -3.34
CA LYS A 19 -14.26 -20.92 -2.51
C LYS A 19 -12.81 -20.66 -2.08
N LEU A 20 -12.51 -19.39 -1.80
CA LEU A 20 -11.25 -19.03 -1.16
C LEU A 20 -11.30 -19.51 0.29
N GLU A 21 -10.16 -19.98 0.78
CA GLU A 21 -10.04 -20.44 2.15
C GLU A 21 -10.13 -19.25 3.12
N SER A 22 -10.87 -19.42 4.20
CA SER A 22 -10.97 -18.46 5.30
C SER A 22 -11.14 -19.18 6.64
N LEU A 23 -10.76 -18.50 7.72
CA LEU A 23 -10.94 -19.00 9.08
C LEU A 23 -12.25 -18.48 9.67
N ARG A 24 -13.02 -19.37 10.30
CA ARG A 24 -14.18 -18.99 11.11
C ARG A 24 -14.25 -19.81 12.39
N ALA A 25 -14.97 -19.28 13.37
CA ALA A 25 -15.28 -19.98 14.61
C ALA A 25 -16.65 -20.65 14.45
N PHE A 26 -16.67 -21.97 14.27
CA PHE A 26 -17.92 -22.71 14.07
C PHE A 26 -18.81 -22.67 15.33
N ASN A 27 -18.18 -22.81 16.49
CA ASN A 27 -18.81 -22.75 17.81
C ASN A 27 -18.66 -21.36 18.44
N GLU A 28 -18.92 -20.29 17.68
CA GLU A 28 -18.90 -18.93 18.20
C GLU A 28 -20.11 -18.66 19.10
N SER A 29 -19.88 -18.03 20.25
CA SER A 29 -20.97 -17.65 21.14
C SER A 29 -21.83 -16.54 20.55
N ILE A 30 -23.15 -16.60 20.77
CA ILE A 30 -24.03 -15.49 20.41
C ILE A 30 -23.68 -14.26 21.28
N PRO A 31 -23.56 -13.05 20.71
CA PRO A 31 -23.35 -11.83 21.48
C PRO A 31 -24.42 -11.64 22.55
N GLY A 32 -24.01 -11.22 23.74
CA GLY A 32 -24.98 -10.95 24.80
C GLY A 32 -24.36 -10.41 26.09
N PRO A 33 -25.11 -9.59 26.85
CA PRO A 33 -24.59 -8.98 28.07
C PRO A 33 -24.60 -9.91 29.29
N THR A 34 -25.34 -11.03 29.23
CA THR A 34 -25.60 -11.92 30.37
C THR A 34 -25.28 -13.38 30.08
N GLY A 35 -24.95 -14.14 31.13
CA GLY A 35 -24.50 -15.53 31.03
C GLY A 35 -23.00 -15.62 30.75
N THR A 36 -22.43 -16.82 30.84
CA THR A 36 -21.04 -17.04 30.45
C THR A 36 -20.92 -17.09 28.94
N VAL A 37 -19.76 -16.71 28.38
CA VAL A 37 -19.48 -16.81 26.94
C VAL A 37 -19.87 -18.19 26.41
N LEU A 38 -19.41 -19.25 27.09
CA LEU A 38 -19.63 -20.62 26.67
C LEU A 38 -21.10 -21.05 26.72
N SER A 39 -21.89 -20.57 27.69
CA SER A 39 -23.34 -20.89 27.77
C SER A 39 -24.17 -20.37 26.59
N ARG A 40 -23.63 -19.44 25.80
CA ARG A 40 -24.26 -18.89 24.59
C ARG A 40 -23.69 -19.48 23.29
N ALA A 41 -22.77 -20.42 23.38
CA ALA A 41 -22.26 -21.15 22.23
C ALA A 41 -23.29 -22.22 21.78
N PRO A 42 -23.39 -22.54 20.48
CA PRO A 42 -24.25 -23.62 20.00
C PRO A 42 -23.97 -24.99 20.65
N TYR A 43 -22.70 -25.25 20.97
CA TYR A 43 -22.24 -26.44 21.68
C TYR A 43 -21.45 -26.04 22.94
N PRO A 44 -22.13 -25.74 24.06
CA PRO A 44 -21.51 -25.25 25.29
C PRO A 44 -20.50 -26.21 25.93
N GLU A 45 -20.53 -27.49 25.58
CA GLU A 45 -19.58 -28.51 26.03
C GLU A 45 -18.20 -28.40 25.35
N PHE A 46 -18.11 -27.68 24.23
CA PHE A 46 -16.87 -27.47 23.48
C PHE A 46 -16.45 -26.00 23.52
N GLY A 47 -15.14 -25.74 23.59
CA GLY A 47 -14.60 -24.39 23.40
C GLY A 47 -14.76 -23.89 21.96
N ARG A 48 -13.95 -22.88 21.58
CA ARG A 48 -13.92 -22.42 20.18
C ARG A 48 -13.46 -23.55 19.27
N ILE A 49 -14.30 -23.90 18.29
CA ILE A 49 -13.96 -24.79 17.19
C ILE A 49 -13.52 -23.92 16.01
N GLN A 50 -12.25 -24.02 15.64
CA GLN A 50 -11.67 -23.30 14.50
C GLN A 50 -11.83 -24.14 13.24
N GLU A 51 -12.41 -23.56 12.19
CA GLU A 51 -12.61 -24.20 10.91
C GLU A 51 -11.97 -23.37 9.80
N VAL A 52 -11.27 -24.04 8.88
CA VAL A 52 -10.89 -23.45 7.59
C VAL A 52 -11.86 -23.98 6.55
N ASP A 53 -12.58 -23.08 5.89
CA ASP A 53 -13.54 -23.45 4.86
C ASP A 53 -13.41 -22.58 3.60
N GLY A 54 -14.08 -22.99 2.52
CA GLY A 54 -14.16 -22.26 1.26
C GLY A 54 -15.28 -21.21 1.24
N SER A 55 -15.48 -20.44 2.32
CA SER A 55 -16.58 -19.48 2.40
C SER A 55 -16.26 -18.11 1.76
N ALA A 56 -14.97 -17.79 1.57
CA ALA A 56 -14.56 -16.50 1.06
C ALA A 56 -14.71 -16.37 -0.46
N LYS A 57 -14.98 -15.13 -0.89
CA LYS A 57 -15.22 -14.71 -2.27
C LYS A 57 -14.50 -13.39 -2.50
N ALA A 58 -13.94 -13.22 -3.69
CA ALA A 58 -13.28 -11.98 -4.09
C ALA A 58 -13.70 -11.56 -5.49
N ASN A 59 -13.63 -10.25 -5.74
CA ASN A 59 -13.83 -9.64 -7.04
C ASN A 59 -12.79 -8.54 -7.23
N TYR A 60 -12.06 -8.62 -8.35
CA TYR A 60 -11.07 -7.65 -8.73
C TYR A 60 -11.42 -7.05 -10.08
N ASN A 61 -11.30 -5.73 -10.20
CA ASN A 61 -11.33 -5.01 -11.47
C ASN A 61 -10.12 -4.08 -11.50
N GLY A 62 -9.42 -4.03 -12.62
CA GLY A 62 -8.29 -3.13 -12.79
C GLY A 62 -8.19 -2.63 -14.22
N LEU A 63 -7.80 -1.37 -14.36
CA LEU A 63 -7.38 -0.77 -15.61
C LEU A 63 -5.88 -0.52 -15.50
N SER A 64 -5.11 -1.03 -16.45
CA SER A 64 -3.68 -0.77 -16.58
C SER A 64 -3.40 0.06 -17.82
N ALA A 65 -2.50 1.02 -17.69
CA ALA A 65 -1.96 1.80 -18.80
C ALA A 65 -0.44 1.81 -18.68
N LYS A 66 0.26 1.63 -19.80
CA LYS A 66 1.71 1.65 -19.88
C LYS A 66 2.13 2.52 -21.05
N LEU A 67 2.92 3.55 -20.77
CA LEU A 67 3.56 4.39 -21.75
C LEU A 67 5.06 4.10 -21.75
N GLN A 68 5.60 3.72 -22.90
CA GLN A 68 7.01 3.37 -23.03
C GLN A 68 7.63 4.12 -24.19
N LYS A 69 8.75 4.80 -23.95
CA LYS A 69 9.62 5.33 -24.99
C LYS A 69 10.86 4.45 -25.08
N ARG A 70 11.15 3.91 -26.27
CA ARG A 70 12.43 3.24 -26.54
C ARG A 70 13.57 4.26 -26.52
N TYR A 71 14.79 3.79 -26.25
CA TYR A 71 15.95 4.67 -26.19
C TYR A 71 16.13 5.42 -27.51
N SER A 72 16.11 6.75 -27.42
CA SER A 72 16.41 7.65 -28.52
C SER A 72 16.72 9.03 -27.98
N GLN A 73 17.56 9.78 -28.69
CA GLN A 73 17.96 11.15 -28.30
C GLN A 73 18.44 11.24 -26.83
N GLY A 74 19.13 10.20 -26.35
CA GLY A 74 19.66 10.12 -24.99
C GLY A 74 18.66 9.72 -23.91
N ALA A 75 17.38 9.46 -24.22
CA ALA A 75 16.37 9.17 -23.21
C ALA A 75 15.63 7.85 -23.45
N THR A 76 15.37 7.10 -22.38
CA THR A 76 14.41 5.99 -22.35
C THR A 76 13.54 6.12 -21.11
N PHE A 77 12.25 5.80 -21.23
CA PHE A 77 11.36 5.79 -20.07
C PHE A 77 10.24 4.77 -20.20
N VAL A 78 9.74 4.34 -19.04
CA VAL A 78 8.51 3.57 -18.91
C VAL A 78 7.69 4.20 -17.79
N VAL A 79 6.39 4.41 -18.03
CA VAL A 79 5.41 4.83 -17.03
C VAL A 79 4.29 3.79 -17.03
N GLY A 80 4.09 3.13 -15.90
CA GLY A 80 2.96 2.25 -15.65
C GLY A 80 1.97 2.91 -14.69
N TYR A 81 0.69 2.78 -14.98
CA TYR A 81 -0.40 3.21 -14.12
C TYR A 81 -1.43 2.10 -14.01
N THR A 82 -1.89 1.84 -12.78
CA THR A 82 -2.98 0.92 -12.52
C THR A 82 -4.01 1.62 -11.65
N TRP A 83 -5.25 1.68 -12.12
CA TRP A 83 -6.42 1.82 -11.26
C TRP A 83 -6.92 0.43 -10.91
N SER A 84 -7.32 0.19 -9.67
CA SER A 84 -7.96 -1.06 -9.30
C SER A 84 -9.08 -0.89 -8.29
N LYS A 85 -9.89 -1.94 -8.15
CA LYS A 85 -10.87 -2.14 -7.09
C LYS A 85 -10.91 -3.63 -6.75
N SER A 86 -10.47 -3.97 -5.55
CA SER A 86 -10.47 -5.34 -5.02
C SER A 86 -11.38 -5.40 -3.82
N ILE A 87 -12.39 -6.27 -3.87
CA ILE A 87 -13.36 -6.50 -2.80
C ILE A 87 -13.37 -7.97 -2.45
N ASP A 88 -13.30 -8.28 -1.16
CA ASP A 88 -13.48 -9.62 -0.63
C ASP A 88 -14.23 -9.59 0.71
N ASN A 89 -14.59 -10.77 1.21
CA ASN A 89 -15.08 -10.97 2.57
C ASN A 89 -14.09 -11.75 3.45
N GLY A 90 -12.83 -11.79 3.03
CA GLY A 90 -11.72 -12.47 3.69
C GLY A 90 -10.50 -12.46 2.77
N SER A 91 -9.41 -11.81 3.18
CA SER A 91 -8.24 -11.61 2.30
C SER A 91 -7.17 -12.69 2.43
N ALA A 92 -7.16 -13.45 3.53
CA ALA A 92 -6.22 -14.54 3.77
C ALA A 92 -6.74 -15.50 4.86
N ILE A 93 -6.10 -16.67 4.98
CA ILE A 93 -6.33 -17.63 6.07
C ILE A 93 -5.58 -17.28 7.37
N ARG A 94 -4.83 -16.18 7.38
CA ARG A 94 -4.10 -15.65 8.54
C ARG A 94 -4.14 -14.13 8.52
N THR A 95 -3.79 -13.51 9.64
CA THR A 95 -3.68 -12.06 9.75
C THR A 95 -2.76 -11.51 8.66
N HIS A 96 -3.31 -10.61 7.85
CA HIS A 96 -2.59 -9.77 6.92
C HIS A 96 -2.82 -8.32 7.36
N ASP A 97 -1.87 -7.40 7.13
CA ASP A 97 -2.00 -6.02 7.59
C ASP A 97 -3.34 -5.40 7.18
N GLY A 98 -4.17 -5.03 8.17
CA GLY A 98 -5.52 -4.49 7.96
C GLY A 98 -6.67 -5.50 8.11
N ASP A 99 -6.39 -6.80 8.16
CA ASP A 99 -7.37 -7.89 8.33
C ASP A 99 -7.21 -8.61 9.68
N THR A 100 -8.30 -9.17 10.20
CA THR A 100 -8.30 -9.99 11.42
C THR A 100 -8.26 -11.48 11.07
N LEU A 101 -7.85 -12.30 12.05
CA LEU A 101 -7.76 -13.75 11.84
C LEU A 101 -9.14 -14.40 11.65
N PHE A 102 -10.16 -13.88 12.33
CA PHE A 102 -11.54 -14.34 12.25
C PHE A 102 -12.44 -13.17 11.84
N PRO A 103 -13.61 -13.45 11.23
CA PRO A 103 -14.66 -12.46 11.07
C PRO A 103 -15.13 -11.94 12.43
N GLN A 104 -15.79 -10.78 12.44
CA GLN A 104 -16.46 -10.29 13.66
C GLN A 104 -17.63 -11.20 14.05
N ASN A 105 -18.29 -11.81 13.07
CA ASN A 105 -19.40 -12.73 13.27
C ASN A 105 -19.32 -13.88 12.26
N SER A 106 -18.98 -15.07 12.73
CA SER A 106 -18.86 -16.30 11.93
C SER A 106 -20.18 -16.79 11.34
N TYR A 107 -21.31 -16.28 11.84
CA TYR A 107 -22.66 -16.55 11.30
C TYR A 107 -23.09 -15.53 10.24
N ASN A 108 -22.36 -14.43 10.05
CA ASN A 108 -22.67 -13.39 9.07
C ASN A 108 -21.44 -12.95 8.26
N LEU A 109 -20.90 -13.87 7.47
CA LEU A 109 -19.74 -13.60 6.60
C LEU A 109 -20.03 -12.59 5.47
N ALA A 110 -21.30 -12.30 5.18
CA ALA A 110 -21.66 -11.26 4.22
C ALA A 110 -21.30 -9.86 4.75
N ALA A 111 -21.33 -9.65 6.07
CA ALA A 111 -20.95 -8.40 6.72
C ALA A 111 -19.43 -8.13 6.73
N GLU A 112 -18.62 -9.11 6.32
CA GLU A 112 -17.17 -8.95 6.13
C GLU A 112 -16.82 -8.42 4.73
N ARG A 113 -17.80 -8.31 3.83
CA ARG A 113 -17.58 -7.82 2.48
C ARG A 113 -17.11 -6.36 2.51
N GLY A 114 -15.84 -6.14 2.17
CA GLY A 114 -15.17 -4.85 2.17
C GLY A 114 -14.07 -4.79 1.12
N LEU A 115 -13.26 -3.72 1.14
CA LEU A 115 -12.04 -3.70 0.32
C LEU A 115 -11.10 -4.82 0.79
N SER A 116 -10.41 -5.49 -0.14
CA SER A 116 -9.34 -6.43 0.22
C SER A 116 -8.27 -5.72 1.03
N SER A 117 -7.64 -6.38 2.01
CA SER A 117 -6.60 -5.75 2.85
C SER A 117 -5.39 -5.26 2.03
N PHE A 118 -5.08 -5.94 0.93
CA PHE A 118 -4.05 -5.55 -0.04
C PHE A 118 -4.57 -4.63 -1.17
N HIS A 119 -5.78 -4.07 -1.04
CA HIS A 119 -6.34 -3.19 -2.05
C HIS A 119 -5.58 -1.87 -2.17
N VAL A 120 -5.26 -1.49 -3.41
CA VAL A 120 -4.67 -0.20 -3.78
C VAL A 120 -5.47 0.40 -4.93
N ALA A 121 -6.12 1.54 -4.70
CA ALA A 121 -6.97 2.19 -5.70
C ALA A 121 -6.16 2.73 -6.90
N HIS A 122 -5.04 3.39 -6.64
CA HIS A 122 -4.18 3.94 -7.68
C HIS A 122 -2.71 3.65 -7.39
N ARG A 123 -2.00 3.17 -8.42
CA ARG A 123 -0.56 2.94 -8.38
C ARG A 123 0.07 3.44 -9.67
N ALA A 124 1.05 4.34 -9.58
CA ALA A 124 1.83 4.80 -10.71
C ALA A 124 3.31 4.53 -10.43
N VAL A 125 4.01 3.96 -11.41
CA VAL A 125 5.46 3.74 -11.34
C VAL A 125 6.07 4.27 -12.63
N SER A 126 7.06 5.15 -12.53
CA SER A 126 7.84 5.60 -13.68
C SER A 126 9.31 5.29 -13.49
N SER A 127 9.99 4.94 -14.57
CA SER A 127 11.44 4.82 -14.66
C SER A 127 11.92 5.63 -15.85
N LEU A 128 12.90 6.50 -15.64
CA LEU A 128 13.55 7.34 -16.65
C LEU A 128 15.05 7.16 -16.53
N LEU A 129 15.72 6.99 -17.67
CA LEU A 129 17.15 7.13 -17.81
C LEU A 129 17.42 8.16 -18.91
N TYR A 130 18.22 9.18 -18.59
CA TYR A 130 18.57 10.25 -19.50
C TYR A 130 20.06 10.53 -19.51
N GLU A 131 20.71 10.30 -20.64
CA GLU A 131 22.08 10.74 -20.90
C GLU A 131 22.10 12.25 -21.13
N LEU A 132 22.85 12.96 -20.29
CA LEU A 132 22.97 14.40 -20.43
C LEU A 132 23.76 14.73 -21.71
N PRO A 133 23.26 15.66 -22.55
CA PRO A 133 23.86 15.94 -23.85
C PRO A 133 25.05 16.92 -23.75
N PHE A 134 25.98 16.67 -22.82
CA PHE A 134 27.21 17.43 -22.62
C PHE A 134 28.47 16.66 -23.05
N GLY A 135 29.51 17.38 -23.46
CA GLY A 135 30.84 16.82 -23.77
C GLY A 135 31.10 16.64 -25.26
N SER A 136 32.26 16.04 -25.59
CA SER A 136 32.74 15.91 -26.96
C SER A 136 31.71 15.21 -27.87
N GLY A 137 31.36 15.86 -28.99
CA GLY A 137 30.37 15.35 -29.96
C GLY A 137 28.91 15.36 -29.47
N ARG A 138 28.61 16.05 -28.37
CA ARG A 138 27.23 16.21 -27.85
C ARG A 138 26.73 17.64 -28.08
N ARG A 139 25.41 17.83 -27.91
CA ARG A 139 24.70 19.08 -28.26
C ARG A 139 25.19 20.30 -27.48
N PHE A 140 25.61 20.13 -26.22
CA PHE A 140 26.05 21.21 -25.35
C PHE A 140 27.49 20.98 -24.88
N LEU A 141 28.24 22.07 -24.70
CA LEU A 141 29.64 22.03 -24.23
C LEU A 141 30.50 21.02 -25.01
N ASP A 142 30.44 21.10 -26.35
CA ASP A 142 31.25 20.30 -27.26
C ASP A 142 32.73 20.71 -27.15
N ARG A 143 33.40 20.12 -26.16
CA ARG A 143 34.81 20.35 -25.86
C ARG A 143 35.50 19.00 -25.80
N GLY A 144 36.66 18.90 -26.43
CA GLY A 144 37.53 17.72 -26.34
C GLY A 144 38.44 17.75 -25.10
N GLY A 145 39.36 16.79 -25.03
CA GLY A 145 40.36 16.71 -23.98
C GLY A 145 39.78 16.56 -22.57
N VAL A 146 40.50 17.09 -21.58
CA VAL A 146 40.14 16.97 -20.15
C VAL A 146 38.78 17.58 -19.84
N VAL A 147 38.45 18.73 -20.44
CA VAL A 147 37.15 19.39 -20.22
C VAL A 147 36.01 18.51 -20.72
N GLY A 148 36.14 17.92 -21.91
CA GLY A 148 35.17 16.97 -22.46
C GLY A 148 34.96 15.74 -21.58
N ALA A 149 36.04 15.17 -21.08
CA ALA A 149 35.99 14.02 -20.17
C ALA A 149 35.29 14.36 -18.84
N LEU A 150 35.47 15.57 -18.31
CA LEU A 150 34.83 16.02 -17.07
C LEU A 150 33.33 16.33 -17.24
N VAL A 151 32.91 16.88 -18.39
CA VAL A 151 31.51 17.30 -18.60
C VAL A 151 30.64 16.27 -19.31
N GLY A 152 31.20 15.28 -20.02
CA GLY A 152 30.43 14.29 -20.78
C GLY A 152 30.20 12.95 -20.08
N GLY A 153 29.26 12.12 -20.55
CA GLY A 153 29.03 10.78 -19.99
C GLY A 153 28.28 10.77 -18.65
N TRP A 154 27.60 11.86 -18.31
CA TRP A 154 26.67 11.89 -17.19
C TRP A 154 25.31 11.30 -17.59
N GLU A 155 24.72 10.51 -16.69
CA GLU A 155 23.39 9.95 -16.85
C GLU A 155 22.56 10.25 -15.60
N LEU A 156 21.31 10.64 -15.82
CA LEU A 156 20.32 10.85 -14.78
C LEU A 156 19.32 9.69 -14.80
N GLY A 157 19.23 8.98 -13.69
CA GLY A 157 18.18 8.00 -13.42
C GLY A 157 17.11 8.58 -12.50
N SER A 158 15.86 8.22 -12.74
CA SER A 158 14.74 8.58 -11.87
C SER A 158 13.72 7.44 -11.80
N ILE A 159 13.34 7.06 -10.59
CA ILE A 159 12.24 6.13 -10.32
C ILE A 159 11.24 6.83 -9.41
N LEU A 160 9.99 6.94 -9.85
CA LEU A 160 8.91 7.51 -9.04
C LEU A 160 7.86 6.44 -8.82
N ASN A 161 7.49 6.21 -7.58
CA ASN A 161 6.46 5.27 -7.17
C ASN A 161 5.42 6.03 -6.32
N LEU A 162 4.23 6.18 -6.87
CA LEU A 162 3.08 6.81 -6.26
C LEU A 162 2.02 5.76 -6.00
N GLN A 163 1.47 5.74 -4.79
CA GLN A 163 0.44 4.78 -4.42
C GLN A 163 -0.55 5.39 -3.44
N THR A 164 -1.85 5.10 -3.61
CA THR A 164 -2.81 5.31 -2.52
C THR A 164 -2.56 4.35 -1.36
N GLY A 165 -3.06 4.70 -0.17
CA GLY A 165 -2.92 3.85 1.00
C GLY A 165 -3.71 2.55 0.91
N PHE A 166 -3.32 1.60 1.74
CA PHE A 166 -4.08 0.37 1.97
C PHE A 166 -5.29 0.66 2.87
N PRO A 167 -6.38 -0.11 2.74
CA PRO A 167 -7.47 -0.01 3.68
C PRO A 167 -7.11 -0.60 5.05
N ILE A 168 -7.80 -0.11 6.07
CA ILE A 168 -7.60 -0.44 7.47
C ILE A 168 -8.99 -0.64 8.09
N THR A 169 -9.12 -1.65 8.92
CA THR A 169 -10.32 -1.89 9.72
C THR A 169 -10.21 -1.17 11.07
N VAL A 170 -11.22 -0.37 11.41
CA VAL A 170 -11.35 0.18 12.77
C VAL A 170 -11.85 -0.92 13.69
N SER A 171 -11.17 -1.12 14.82
CA SER A 171 -11.48 -2.20 15.76
C SER A 171 -11.57 -1.71 17.20
N THR A 172 -12.01 -2.59 18.09
CA THR A 172 -11.97 -2.40 19.54
C THR A 172 -10.61 -2.80 20.15
N GLY A 173 -9.58 -3.07 19.33
CA GLY A 173 -8.23 -3.35 19.81
C GLY A 173 -8.10 -4.60 20.67
N GLY A 174 -8.89 -5.65 20.39
CA GLY A 174 -8.90 -6.88 21.17
C GLY A 174 -9.90 -6.87 22.34
N ARG A 175 -10.52 -5.73 22.65
CA ARG A 175 -11.61 -5.70 23.64
C ARG A 175 -12.83 -6.43 23.09
N ASP A 176 -13.17 -7.54 23.73
CA ASP A 176 -14.38 -8.32 23.45
C ASP A 176 -15.62 -7.60 23.97
N GLN A 177 -16.17 -6.72 23.15
CA GLN A 177 -17.32 -5.90 23.50
C GLN A 177 -18.63 -6.61 23.15
N SER A 178 -18.60 -7.50 22.15
CA SER A 178 -19.72 -8.40 21.84
C SER A 178 -19.90 -9.52 22.86
N ASN A 179 -18.88 -9.80 23.68
CA ASN A 179 -18.87 -10.84 24.70
C ASN A 179 -18.97 -12.25 24.08
N THR A 180 -18.26 -12.50 22.97
CA THR A 180 -18.21 -13.81 22.30
C THR A 180 -16.91 -14.57 22.61
N GLY A 181 -16.03 -13.98 23.41
CA GLY A 181 -14.67 -14.45 23.66
C GLY A 181 -13.72 -14.25 22.48
N ALA A 182 -14.14 -13.53 21.43
CA ALA A 182 -13.40 -13.39 20.17
C ALA A 182 -12.43 -12.21 20.15
N GLY A 183 -12.88 -11.02 20.56
CA GLY A 183 -12.04 -9.82 20.55
C GLY A 183 -11.77 -9.24 19.14
N PHE A 184 -12.45 -9.73 18.10
CA PHE A 184 -12.37 -9.20 16.72
C PHE A 184 -13.50 -8.19 16.43
N ASP A 185 -13.90 -7.46 17.46
CA ASP A 185 -15.00 -6.51 17.38
C ASP A 185 -14.63 -5.22 16.63
N ARG A 186 -15.62 -4.70 15.91
CA ARG A 186 -15.61 -3.38 15.29
C ARG A 186 -16.59 -2.47 16.05
N PRO A 187 -16.34 -1.15 16.14
CA PRO A 187 -17.23 -0.20 16.80
C PRO A 187 -18.48 0.11 15.96
N ASN A 188 -19.33 0.99 16.48
CA ASN A 188 -20.41 1.61 15.73
C ASN A 188 -19.97 2.89 15.04
N ALA A 189 -20.49 3.13 13.84
CA ALA A 189 -20.43 4.42 13.16
C ALA A 189 -21.45 5.38 13.79
N THR A 190 -21.06 6.63 13.99
CA THR A 190 -21.94 7.69 14.51
C THR A 190 -22.73 8.40 13.41
N GLY A 191 -22.40 8.14 12.14
CA GLY A 191 -22.94 8.83 10.97
C GLY A 191 -22.16 10.10 10.56
N GLN A 192 -21.15 10.51 11.34
CA GLN A 192 -20.25 11.60 10.91
C GLN A 192 -19.32 11.16 9.79
N GLU A 193 -18.85 12.13 9.00
CA GLU A 193 -17.85 11.89 7.97
C GLU A 193 -16.53 11.42 8.59
N VAL A 194 -15.99 10.31 8.07
CA VAL A 194 -14.70 9.73 8.52
C VAL A 194 -13.52 10.54 8.00
N ALA A 195 -13.62 11.04 6.77
CA ALA A 195 -12.58 11.86 6.18
C ALA A 195 -12.53 13.22 6.89
N LEU A 196 -11.31 13.70 7.13
CA LEU A 196 -11.09 15.07 7.57
C LEU A 196 -10.86 15.97 6.36
N PRO A 197 -11.18 17.27 6.49
CA PRO A 197 -10.68 18.30 5.59
C PRO A 197 -9.16 18.19 5.42
N ARG A 198 -8.65 18.51 4.23
CA ARG A 198 -7.24 18.28 3.87
C ARG A 198 -6.28 19.07 4.76
N ASP A 199 -6.68 20.25 5.19
CA ASP A 199 -5.96 21.17 6.08
C ASP A 199 -5.95 20.69 7.55
N GLU A 200 -6.95 19.92 7.97
CA GLU A 200 -6.99 19.28 9.29
C GLU A 200 -6.29 17.92 9.33
N ARG A 201 -6.10 17.29 8.18
CA ARG A 201 -5.58 15.92 8.07
C ARG A 201 -4.06 15.88 8.16
N GLY A 202 -3.55 15.26 9.22
CA GLY A 202 -2.10 15.11 9.45
C GLY A 202 -1.77 13.88 10.29
N PRO A 203 -0.49 13.65 10.62
CA PRO A 203 -0.07 12.50 11.42
C PRO A 203 -0.69 12.49 12.84
N ALA A 204 -0.96 13.66 13.43
CA ALA A 204 -1.63 13.75 14.73
C ALA A 204 -3.14 13.48 14.67
N ARG A 205 -3.75 13.54 13.48
CA ARG A 205 -5.20 13.37 13.29
C ARG A 205 -5.47 12.96 11.83
N TRP A 206 -5.40 11.66 11.56
CA TRP A 206 -5.50 11.15 10.19
C TRP A 206 -6.94 11.04 9.68
N PHE A 207 -7.89 10.83 10.58
CA PHE A 207 -9.31 10.71 10.29
C PHE A 207 -10.15 11.24 11.46
N ASN A 208 -11.44 11.47 11.21
CA ASN A 208 -12.37 11.93 12.23
C ASN A 208 -12.67 10.78 13.21
N THR A 209 -12.03 10.80 14.37
CA THR A 209 -12.23 9.78 15.41
C THR A 209 -13.65 9.78 15.97
N ARG A 210 -14.37 10.91 15.90
CA ARG A 210 -15.77 11.05 16.34
C ARG A 210 -16.77 10.39 15.39
N ALA A 211 -16.32 9.93 14.23
CA ALA A 211 -17.12 9.09 13.34
C ALA A 211 -17.38 7.69 13.91
N PHE A 212 -16.69 7.34 15.00
CA PHE A 212 -16.79 6.04 15.65
C PHE A 212 -17.13 6.18 17.12
N VAL A 213 -17.93 5.25 17.62
CA VAL A 213 -18.27 5.12 19.03
C VAL A 213 -18.24 3.65 19.40
N LEU A 214 -17.76 3.34 20.60
CA LEU A 214 -17.79 1.98 21.09
C LEU A 214 -19.23 1.47 21.11
N GLN A 215 -19.47 0.28 20.58
CA GLN A 215 -20.79 -0.33 20.56
C GLN A 215 -21.25 -0.74 21.98
N PRO A 216 -22.57 -0.87 22.22
CA PRO A 216 -23.09 -1.40 23.48
C PRO A 216 -22.50 -2.77 23.81
N PHE A 217 -22.29 -3.03 25.10
CA PHE A 217 -21.79 -4.34 25.54
C PHE A 217 -22.79 -5.45 25.19
N GLY A 218 -22.27 -6.59 24.73
CA GLY A 218 -23.09 -7.71 24.26
C GLY A 218 -23.59 -7.54 22.82
N THR A 219 -23.03 -6.61 22.04
CA THR A 219 -23.41 -6.40 20.64
C THR A 219 -22.19 -6.34 19.73
N HIS A 220 -22.35 -6.78 18.48
CA HIS A 220 -21.40 -6.44 17.42
C HIS A 220 -21.64 -5.00 16.95
N GLY A 221 -20.55 -4.30 16.59
CA GLY A 221 -20.67 -3.02 15.92
C GLY A 221 -21.03 -3.11 14.45
N ASN A 222 -21.27 -1.96 13.83
CA ASN A 222 -21.77 -1.84 12.46
C ASN A 222 -20.77 -1.24 11.46
N VAL A 223 -19.57 -0.85 11.90
CA VAL A 223 -18.52 -0.36 11.00
C VAL A 223 -18.09 -1.49 10.07
N GLY A 224 -18.05 -1.24 8.77
CA GLY A 224 -17.60 -2.21 7.78
C GLY A 224 -16.12 -2.58 7.91
N ARG A 225 -15.74 -3.74 7.37
CA ARG A 225 -14.33 -4.14 7.25
C ARG A 225 -13.64 -3.24 6.22
N ASN A 226 -12.40 -2.84 6.51
CA ASN A 226 -11.52 -2.13 5.56
C ASN A 226 -12.10 -0.81 5.01
N THR A 227 -12.80 -0.03 5.86
CA THR A 227 -13.46 1.23 5.46
C THR A 227 -12.58 2.48 5.59
N LEU A 228 -11.50 2.43 6.39
CA LEU A 228 -10.57 3.55 6.54
C LEU A 228 -9.41 3.40 5.56
N ILE A 229 -8.99 4.45 4.87
CA ILE A 229 -7.81 4.41 3.99
C ILE A 229 -6.61 5.06 4.70
N GLY A 230 -5.52 4.30 4.82
CA GLY A 230 -4.25 4.77 5.38
C GLY A 230 -3.51 5.76 4.48
N PRO A 231 -2.34 6.26 4.91
CA PRO A 231 -1.48 7.09 4.07
C PRO A 231 -0.99 6.36 2.83
N GLY A 232 -0.89 7.11 1.73
CA GLY A 232 -0.26 6.65 0.51
C GLY A 232 1.27 6.58 0.58
N LEU A 233 1.86 6.18 -0.53
CA LEU A 233 3.31 6.17 -0.74
C LEU A 233 3.67 7.21 -1.80
N ILE A 234 4.68 8.03 -1.51
CA ILE A 234 5.38 8.87 -2.48
C ILE A 234 6.86 8.58 -2.31
N GLN A 235 7.40 7.75 -3.19
CA GLN A 235 8.80 7.37 -3.21
C GLN A 235 9.42 7.87 -4.51
N TRP A 236 10.37 8.80 -4.41
CA TRP A 236 11.11 9.30 -5.56
C TRP A 236 12.59 9.04 -5.36
N ASP A 237 13.10 8.10 -6.13
CA ASP A 237 14.51 7.72 -6.14
C ASP A 237 15.18 8.37 -7.35
N MET A 238 16.40 8.84 -7.15
CA MET A 238 17.20 9.48 -8.19
C MET A 238 18.60 8.90 -8.18
N SER A 239 19.20 8.78 -9.36
CA SER A 239 20.60 8.41 -9.48
C SER A 239 21.32 9.32 -10.46
N LEU A 240 22.58 9.60 -10.17
CA LEU A 240 23.48 10.32 -11.03
C LEU A 240 24.67 9.41 -11.30
N LEU A 241 24.84 9.03 -12.55
CA LEU A 241 25.94 8.20 -13.00
C LEU A 241 26.90 9.04 -13.83
N LYS A 242 28.18 8.72 -13.73
CA LYS A 242 29.22 9.34 -14.52
C LYS A 242 30.13 8.26 -15.07
N ASN A 243 30.14 8.12 -16.39
CA ASN A 243 31.02 7.21 -17.11
C ASN A 243 32.28 7.96 -17.58
N PHE A 244 33.43 7.50 -17.14
CA PHE A 244 34.74 7.96 -17.60
C PHE A 244 35.40 6.86 -18.42
N ARG A 245 35.30 7.00 -19.75
CA ARG A 245 36.01 6.16 -20.69
C ARG A 245 37.38 6.78 -20.99
N PHE A 246 38.45 6.06 -20.69
CA PHE A 246 39.83 6.54 -20.89
C PHE A 246 40.66 5.64 -21.83
N LYS A 247 40.20 4.41 -22.10
CA LYS A 247 40.66 3.54 -23.20
C LYS A 247 39.46 2.93 -23.91
N GLU A 248 39.70 2.24 -25.02
CA GLU A 248 38.64 1.62 -25.83
C GLU A 248 37.86 0.55 -25.04
N ASP A 249 38.53 -0.17 -24.15
CA ASP A 249 38.02 -1.28 -23.35
C ASP A 249 37.87 -0.95 -21.84
N GLN A 250 38.38 0.21 -21.38
CA GLN A 250 38.38 0.55 -19.95
C GLN A 250 37.46 1.73 -19.62
N ASN A 251 36.54 1.49 -18.67
CA ASN A 251 35.59 2.48 -18.17
C ASN A 251 35.54 2.47 -16.64
N ILE A 252 35.57 3.65 -16.03
CA ILE A 252 35.24 3.84 -14.61
C ILE A 252 33.87 4.51 -14.54
N GLN A 253 32.95 3.90 -13.80
CA GLN A 253 31.63 4.45 -13.53
C GLN A 253 31.53 4.85 -12.06
N PHE A 254 31.23 6.12 -11.82
CA PHE A 254 30.78 6.60 -10.52
C PHE A 254 29.26 6.59 -10.50
N ARG A 255 28.67 6.15 -9.39
CA ARG A 255 27.23 6.12 -9.17
C ARG A 255 26.91 6.78 -7.85
N PHE A 256 26.02 7.76 -7.88
CA PHE A 256 25.44 8.36 -6.69
C PHE A 256 23.94 8.10 -6.72
N GLU A 257 23.41 7.46 -5.69
CA GLU A 257 21.99 7.13 -5.59
C GLU A 257 21.37 7.75 -4.37
N MET A 258 20.14 8.23 -4.54
CA MET A 258 19.33 8.84 -3.52
C MET A 258 18.00 8.12 -3.49
N PHE A 259 17.80 7.22 -2.52
CA PHE A 259 16.49 6.66 -2.25
C PHE A 259 15.69 7.65 -1.44
N ASN A 260 14.45 7.94 -1.82
CA ASN A 260 13.65 9.04 -1.29
C ASN A 260 14.43 10.37 -1.35
N ALA A 261 14.88 10.77 -2.54
CA ALA A 261 15.70 11.96 -2.77
C ALA A 261 15.13 13.25 -2.14
N PRO A 262 13.81 13.54 -2.20
CA PRO A 262 13.22 14.70 -1.54
C PRO A 262 13.16 14.60 -0.01
N ASN A 263 13.45 13.42 0.57
CA ASN A 263 13.22 13.08 1.96
C ASN A 263 11.74 13.30 2.38
N HIS A 264 10.82 12.95 1.48
CA HIS A 264 9.38 13.05 1.74
C HIS A 264 8.97 12.00 2.81
N PRO A 265 8.25 12.37 3.88
CA PRO A 265 7.79 11.42 4.88
C PRO A 265 6.77 10.44 4.31
N ASN A 266 7.13 9.16 4.24
CA ASN A 266 6.20 8.09 3.92
C ASN A 266 5.59 7.55 5.21
N TRP A 267 4.40 8.02 5.57
CA TRP A 267 3.77 7.71 6.85
C TRP A 267 3.38 6.23 7.00
N GLY A 268 3.45 5.74 8.24
CA GLY A 268 2.86 4.46 8.63
C GLY A 268 1.33 4.55 8.74
N ASN A 269 0.70 3.45 9.13
CA ASN A 269 -0.74 3.44 9.35
C ASN A 269 -1.12 4.15 10.66
N PRO A 270 -2.26 4.86 10.71
CA PRO A 270 -2.79 5.39 11.96
C PRO A 270 -3.22 4.24 12.88
N VAL A 271 -3.23 4.49 14.19
CA VAL A 271 -3.84 3.58 15.14
C VAL A 271 -5.36 3.55 14.91
N ALA A 272 -5.88 2.36 14.58
CA ALA A 272 -7.30 2.14 14.26
C ALA A 272 -8.08 1.44 15.39
N SER A 273 -7.49 1.34 16.58
CA SER A 273 -8.18 0.84 17.79
C SER A 273 -8.88 1.98 18.52
N ILE A 274 -10.21 1.94 18.62
CA ILE A 274 -11.02 2.99 19.26
C ILE A 274 -10.75 3.14 20.76
N ILE A 275 -10.23 2.09 21.40
CA ILE A 275 -9.89 2.12 22.84
C ILE A 275 -8.48 2.64 23.10
N SER A 276 -7.68 2.85 22.06
CA SER A 276 -6.32 3.37 22.21
C SER A 276 -6.35 4.87 22.49
N PRO A 277 -5.52 5.38 23.41
CA PRO A 277 -5.35 6.83 23.57
C PRO A 277 -4.77 7.49 22.31
N ASN A 278 -4.13 6.71 21.43
CA ASN A 278 -3.55 7.18 20.17
C ASN A 278 -4.49 7.00 18.97
N PHE A 279 -5.78 6.69 19.18
CA PHE A 279 -6.72 6.47 18.08
C PHE A 279 -6.72 7.63 17.08
N GLY A 280 -6.48 7.33 15.79
CA GLY A 280 -6.36 8.33 14.73
C GLY A 280 -4.97 8.94 14.54
N ILE A 281 -3.98 8.59 15.37
CA ILE A 281 -2.62 9.10 15.32
C ILE A 281 -1.71 8.12 14.56
N ILE A 282 -0.81 8.66 13.73
CA ILE A 282 0.30 7.96 13.09
C ILE A 282 1.56 8.21 13.92
N SER A 283 2.19 7.14 14.42
CA SER A 283 3.36 7.20 15.31
C SER A 283 4.69 6.87 14.63
N GLY A 284 4.69 6.58 13.32
CA GLY A 284 5.88 6.16 12.61
C GLY A 284 5.87 6.47 11.12
N THR A 285 7.05 6.40 10.53
CA THR A 285 7.29 6.53 9.09
C THR A 285 7.99 5.28 8.55
N ARG A 286 7.86 5.06 7.25
CA ARG A 286 8.66 4.12 6.47
C ARG A 286 10.05 4.70 6.21
N GLY A 287 10.84 4.05 5.35
CA GLY A 287 12.22 4.41 5.04
C GLY A 287 12.43 5.91 4.77
N MET A 288 13.43 6.48 5.45
CA MET A 288 13.92 7.83 5.23
C MET A 288 14.88 7.89 4.04
N ARG A 289 15.36 9.09 3.70
CA ARG A 289 16.34 9.23 2.63
C ARG A 289 17.61 8.43 2.92
N GLU A 290 18.04 7.67 1.92
CA GLU A 290 19.29 6.92 1.93
C GLU A 290 20.16 7.35 0.75
N LEU A 291 21.44 7.57 1.02
CA LEU A 291 22.43 7.97 0.02
C LEU A 291 23.44 6.84 -0.16
N GLN A 292 23.65 6.42 -1.40
CA GLN A 292 24.64 5.40 -1.74
C GLN A 292 25.63 5.92 -2.77
N PHE A 293 26.89 5.50 -2.61
CA PHE A 293 27.98 5.79 -3.53
C PHE A 293 28.57 4.48 -4.01
N GLY A 294 28.77 4.38 -5.32
CA GLY A 294 29.37 3.23 -5.97
C GLY A 294 30.46 3.64 -6.94
N LEU A 295 31.53 2.84 -6.96
CA LEU A 295 32.57 2.91 -7.98
C LEU A 295 32.63 1.55 -8.67
N LYS A 296 32.53 1.54 -10.00
CA LYS A 296 32.67 0.32 -10.80
C LYS A 296 33.75 0.52 -11.84
N TYR A 297 34.70 -0.39 -11.87
CA TYR A 297 35.68 -0.49 -12.95
C TYR A 297 35.25 -1.61 -13.92
N ILE A 298 35.29 -1.31 -15.22
CA ILE A 298 34.93 -2.23 -16.29
C ILE A 298 36.15 -2.36 -17.21
N PHE A 299 36.55 -3.61 -17.44
CA PHE A 299 37.69 -4.04 -18.27
C PHE A 299 37.23 -5.07 -19.30
#